data_AF-Q83XV6-F1
#
_entry.id   AF-Q83XV6-F1
#
_cell.length_a   1.000
_cell.length_b   1.000
_cell.length_c   1.000
_cell.angle_alpha   90.00
_cell.angle_beta   90.00
_cell.angle_gamma   90.00
#
_symmetry.space_group_name_H-M   'P 1'
#
loop_
_entity.id
_entity.type
_entity.pdbx_description
1 polymer ?
#
loop_
_entity_poly.entity_id
_entity_poly.type
_entity_poly.pdbx_seq_one_letter_code
_entity_poly.pdbx_strand_id
1 'polypeptide(L)'
;MQKNNDVPEDVVQKALESVKDHPLHLEAKSKFYCVHDVYEKSKDFVDRAKLSDDERINIHKELVDVETLLIVSFFTSDTKPEPLSGFGKHYVFILHPLSYKVLLASVGTWRS
;
A
#
# COMPACT_ATOMS: atom_id res chain seq x y z
N MET A 1 -10.05 -16.66 7.73
CA MET A 1 -9.11 -16.75 8.87
C MET A 1 -7.92 -15.83 8.56
N GLN A 2 -8.05 -14.56 8.94
CA GLN A 2 -6.98 -13.60 9.22
C GLN A 2 -7.69 -12.52 10.04
N LYS A 3 -7.26 -12.31 11.29
CA LYS A 3 -7.83 -11.27 12.14
C LYS A 3 -7.64 -9.93 11.41
N ASN A 4 -8.72 -9.15 11.30
CA ASN A 4 -8.65 -7.77 10.86
C ASN A 4 -7.46 -7.10 11.55
N ASN A 5 -6.57 -6.52 10.76
CA ASN A 5 -5.61 -5.56 11.30
C ASN A 5 -6.48 -4.40 11.79
N ASP A 6 -6.68 -4.29 13.11
CA ASP A 6 -7.36 -3.13 13.72
C ASP A 6 -6.44 -1.90 13.60
N VAL A 7 -6.18 -1.48 12.36
CA VAL A 7 -5.65 -0.14 12.10
C VAL A 7 -6.78 0.81 12.47
N PRO A 8 -6.57 1.74 13.41
CA PRO A 8 -7.62 2.68 13.81
C PRO A 8 -8.21 3.41 12.61
N GLU A 9 -9.52 3.62 12.61
CA GLU A 9 -10.23 4.21 11.46
C GLU A 9 -9.68 5.60 11.08
N ASP A 10 -9.22 6.38 12.06
CA ASP A 10 -8.59 7.68 11.82
C ASP A 10 -7.24 7.55 11.11
N VAL A 11 -6.47 6.50 11.41
CA VAL A 11 -5.20 6.18 10.73
C VAL A 11 -5.48 5.72 9.30
N VAL A 12 -6.50 4.89 9.08
CA VAL A 12 -6.95 4.49 7.74
C VAL A 12 -7.30 5.71 6.90
N GLN A 13 -8.10 6.63 7.45
CA GLN A 13 -8.51 7.84 6.73
C GLN A 13 -7.31 8.72 6.38
N LYS A 14 -6.42 9.01 7.34
CA LYS A 14 -5.20 9.80 7.10
C LYS A 14 -4.29 9.16 6.05
N ALA A 15 -4.12 7.84 6.11
CA ALA A 15 -3.32 7.10 5.14
C ALA A 15 -3.91 7.21 3.72
N LEU A 16 -5.22 7.07 3.57
CA LEU A 16 -5.89 7.23 2.27
C LEU A 16 -5.84 8.68 1.77
N GLU A 17 -5.99 9.66 2.65
CA GLU A 17 -5.86 11.08 2.31
C GLU A 17 -4.45 11.41 1.83
N SER A 18 -3.42 10.81 2.42
CA SER A 18 -2.02 11.08 2.05
C SER A 18 -1.64 10.62 0.63
N VAL A 19 -2.37 9.65 0.08
CA VAL A 19 -2.13 9.12 -1.27
C VAL A 19 -3.10 9.69 -2.31
N LYS A 20 -4.10 10.47 -1.90
CA LYS A 20 -5.24 10.86 -2.76
C LYS A 20 -4.83 11.61 -4.03
N ASP A 21 -3.78 12.41 -3.95
CA ASP A 21 -3.29 13.25 -5.05
C ASP A 21 -2.13 12.57 -5.81
N HIS A 22 -1.72 11.37 -5.40
CA HIS A 22 -0.64 10.64 -6.07
C HIS A 22 -1.11 10.13 -7.44
N PRO A 23 -0.32 10.28 -8.53
CA PRO A 23 -0.72 9.84 -9.88
C PRO A 23 -1.18 8.37 -9.94
N LEU A 24 -0.49 7.48 -9.24
CA LEU A 24 -0.88 6.07 -9.14
C LEU A 24 -2.21 5.82 -8.41
N HIS A 25 -2.58 6.66 -7.44
CA HIS A 25 -3.89 6.56 -6.80
C HIS A 25 -4.98 7.01 -7.78
N LEU A 26 -4.76 8.11 -8.50
CA LEU A 26 -5.67 8.57 -9.55
C LEU A 26 -5.85 7.51 -10.63
N GLU A 27 -4.77 6.85 -11.05
CA GLU A 27 -4.83 5.71 -11.97
C GLU A 27 -5.65 4.56 -11.37
N ALA A 28 -5.40 4.17 -10.12
CA ALA A 28 -6.13 3.09 -9.45
C ALA A 28 -7.64 3.39 -9.33
N LYS A 29 -8.02 4.63 -9.00
CA LYS A 29 -9.42 5.07 -8.90
C LYS A 29 -10.13 5.21 -10.24
N SER A 30 -9.39 5.34 -11.34
CA SER A 30 -9.96 5.36 -12.69
C SER A 30 -10.47 3.98 -13.16
N LYS A 31 -10.11 2.90 -12.45
CA LYS A 31 -10.47 1.52 -12.80
C LYS A 31 -11.91 1.19 -12.42
N PHE A 32 -12.54 0.33 -13.22
CA PHE A 32 -13.94 -0.08 -13.02
C PHE A 32 -14.19 -0.72 -11.66
N TYR A 33 -13.28 -1.59 -11.24
CA TYR A 33 -13.26 -2.17 -9.90
C TYR A 33 -12.03 -1.67 -9.16
N CYS A 34 -12.21 -1.18 -7.94
CA CYS A 34 -11.14 -0.68 -7.09
C CYS A 34 -11.54 -0.83 -5.62
N VAL A 35 -10.88 -1.75 -4.92
CA VAL A 35 -10.99 -1.91 -3.46
C VAL A 35 -9.66 -1.57 -2.83
N HIS A 36 -9.71 -1.07 -1.60
CA HIS A 36 -8.53 -0.63 -0.89
C HIS A 36 -8.47 -1.29 0.49
N ASP A 37 -7.26 -1.37 1.01
CA ASP A 37 -6.99 -1.87 2.35
C ASP A 37 -5.75 -1.18 2.91
N VAL A 38 -5.70 -1.05 4.23
CA VAL A 38 -4.60 -0.40 4.95
C VAL A 38 -4.07 -1.36 5.99
N TYR A 39 -2.76 -1.61 5.93
CA TYR A 39 -2.09 -2.54 6.81
C TYR A 39 -1.02 -1.82 7.62
N GLU A 40 -0.90 -2.19 8.88
CA GLU A 40 0.31 -1.92 9.65
C GLU A 40 1.22 -3.15 9.60
N LYS A 41 2.52 -2.93 9.36
CA LYS A 41 3.55 -3.98 9.36
C LYS A 41 4.80 -3.51 10.09
N SER A 42 5.57 -4.45 10.62
CA SER A 42 6.95 -4.17 11.07
C SER A 42 7.79 -3.66 9.90
N LYS A 43 8.74 -2.75 10.18
CA LYS A 43 9.72 -2.27 9.21
C LYS A 43 10.59 -3.39 8.60
N ASP A 44 10.73 -4.53 9.27
CA ASP A 44 11.41 -5.72 8.73
C ASP A 44 10.70 -6.28 7.47
N PHE A 45 9.47 -5.84 7.21
CA PHE A 45 8.79 -6.13 5.94
C PHE A 45 9.60 -5.64 4.73
N VAL A 46 10.27 -4.48 4.85
CA VAL A 46 11.05 -3.86 3.77
C VAL A 46 12.21 -4.77 3.34
N ASP A 47 12.81 -5.50 4.28
CA ASP A 47 13.94 -6.40 3.99
C ASP A 47 13.52 -7.64 3.19
N ARG A 48 12.27 -8.08 3.37
CA ARG A 48 11.70 -9.23 2.66
C ARG A 48 11.01 -8.83 1.35
N ALA A 49 10.73 -7.55 1.18
CA ALA A 49 10.12 -7.03 -0.03
C ALA A 49 11.12 -7.05 -1.20
N LYS A 50 10.61 -7.25 -2.41
CA LYS A 50 11.40 -7.19 -3.65
C LYS A 50 11.66 -5.73 -4.04
N LEU A 51 12.48 -5.05 -3.25
CA LEU A 51 12.90 -3.67 -3.47
C LEU A 51 14.36 -3.64 -3.92
N SER A 52 14.72 -2.60 -4.65
CA SER A 52 16.13 -2.29 -4.90
C SER A 52 16.84 -1.92 -3.60
N ASP A 53 18.16 -2.08 -3.56
CA ASP A 53 18.94 -1.75 -2.36
C ASP A 53 18.83 -0.26 -2.00
N ASP A 54 18.77 0.63 -3.00
CA ASP A 54 18.59 2.07 -2.79
C ASP A 54 17.23 2.40 -2.16
N GLU A 55 16.15 1.80 -2.65
CA GLU A 55 14.80 1.95 -2.05
C GLU A 55 14.79 1.45 -0.61
N ARG A 56 15.36 0.25 -0.37
CA ARG A 56 15.44 -0.34 0.98
C ARG A 56 16.20 0.58 1.94
N ILE A 57 17.36 1.08 1.54
CA ILE A 57 18.18 2.00 2.35
C ILE A 57 17.43 3.30 2.63
N ASN A 58 16.77 3.88 1.63
CA ASN A 58 16.04 5.15 1.80
C ASN A 58 14.83 4.99 2.73
N ILE A 59 14.08 3.90 2.60
CA ILE A 59 12.95 3.61 3.50
C ILE A 59 13.45 3.42 4.94
N HIS A 60 14.51 2.65 5.16
CA HIS A 60 15.06 2.46 6.51
C HIS A 60 15.58 3.74 7.14
N LYS A 61 16.18 4.65 6.36
CA LYS A 61 16.61 5.97 6.85
C LYS A 61 15.43 6.79 7.35
N GLU A 62 14.32 6.78 6.62
CA GLU A 62 13.10 7.51 7.01
C GLU A 62 12.37 6.82 8.19
N LEU A 63 12.57 5.52 8.38
CA LEU A 63 11.97 4.73 9.47
C LEU A 63 12.92 4.49 10.66
N VAL A 64 13.99 5.26 10.81
CA VAL A 64 15.02 5.05 11.85
C VAL A 64 14.40 4.97 13.26
N ASP A 65 13.49 5.88 13.58
CA ASP A 65 12.90 6.04 14.92
C ASP A 65 11.55 5.33 15.09
N VAL A 66 11.12 4.55 14.11
CA VAL A 66 9.84 3.84 14.14
C VAL A 66 10.04 2.35 13.89
N GLU A 67 9.19 1.52 14.48
CA GLU A 67 9.24 0.06 14.32
C GLU A 67 8.24 -0.46 13.29
N THR A 68 7.25 0.35 12.95
CA THR A 68 6.17 0.00 12.04
C THR A 68 6.15 0.90 10.81
N LEU A 69 5.43 0.46 9.80
CA LEU A 69 5.08 1.21 8.60
C LEU A 69 3.63 0.94 8.24
N LEU A 70 3.05 1.87 7.47
CA LEU A 70 1.72 1.70 6.91
C LEU A 70 1.83 1.31 5.43
N ILE A 71 1.00 0.37 5.01
CA ILE A 71 0.87 -0.05 3.62
C ILE A 71 -0.55 0.24 3.19
N VAL A 72 -0.72 1.11 2.19
CA VAL A 72 -1.99 1.30 1.51
C VAL A 72 -1.98 0.50 0.23
N SER A 73 -2.94 -0.40 0.07
CA SER A 73 -3.10 -1.22 -1.12
C SER A 73 -4.38 -0.86 -1.85
N PHE A 74 -4.31 -0.73 -3.18
CA PHE A 74 -5.48 -0.69 -4.05
C PHE A 74 -5.43 -1.87 -5.01
N PHE A 75 -6.44 -2.72 -4.94
CA PHE A 75 -6.64 -3.87 -5.83
C PHE A 75 -7.66 -3.48 -6.88
N THR A 76 -7.22 -3.45 -8.15
CA THR A 76 -8.04 -2.96 -9.25
C THR A 76 -8.24 -4.01 -10.32
N SER A 77 -9.30 -3.85 -11.11
CA SER A 77 -9.58 -4.63 -12.32
C SER A 77 -10.33 -3.78 -13.35
N ASP A 78 -10.06 -4.02 -14.64
CA ASP A 78 -10.73 -3.32 -15.77
C ASP A 78 -12.16 -3.82 -15.99
N THR A 79 -12.49 -5.01 -15.47
CA THR A 79 -13.84 -5.56 -15.38
C THR A 79 -14.16 -5.84 -13.91
N LYS A 80 -15.44 -6.00 -13.54
CA LYS A 80 -15.77 -6.65 -12.26
C LYS A 80 -15.30 -8.10 -12.34
N PRO A 81 -14.43 -8.59 -11.45
CA PRO A 81 -14.28 -10.02 -11.31
C PRO A 81 -14.99 -10.47 -10.01
N GLU A 82 -15.71 -11.59 -10.05
CA GLU A 82 -15.55 -12.55 -8.96
C GLU A 82 -14.05 -12.84 -8.85
N PRO A 83 -13.49 -13.07 -7.65
CA PRO A 83 -12.04 -13.01 -7.35
C PRO A 83 -11.09 -13.87 -8.20
N LEU A 84 -11.55 -14.57 -9.25
CA LEU A 84 -10.88 -15.65 -9.98
C LEU A 84 -10.31 -15.30 -11.37
N SER A 85 -10.56 -14.11 -11.93
CA SER A 85 -10.16 -13.82 -13.34
C SER A 85 -8.80 -13.12 -13.55
N GLY A 86 -7.93 -13.10 -12.54
CA GLY A 86 -6.47 -13.21 -12.74
C GLY A 86 -5.67 -12.09 -13.40
N PHE A 87 -6.20 -10.90 -13.71
CA PHE A 87 -5.45 -9.83 -14.40
C PHE A 87 -5.63 -8.43 -13.81
N GLY A 88 -5.75 -8.33 -12.49
CA GLY A 88 -5.84 -7.04 -11.81
C GLY A 88 -4.48 -6.37 -11.55
N LYS A 89 -4.48 -5.04 -11.42
CA LYS A 89 -3.31 -4.28 -10.94
C LYS A 89 -3.39 -4.09 -9.44
N HIS A 90 -2.24 -4.12 -8.78
CA HIS A 90 -2.10 -3.88 -7.35
C HIS A 90 -1.21 -2.67 -7.16
N TYR A 91 -1.79 -1.57 -6.69
CA TYR A 91 -1.05 -0.36 -6.39
C TYR A 91 -0.75 -0.37 -4.90
N VAL A 92 0.53 -0.23 -4.56
CA VAL A 92 1.03 -0.30 -3.18
C VAL A 92 1.72 1.00 -2.86
N PHE A 93 1.37 1.58 -1.71
CA PHE A 93 2.04 2.72 -1.11
C PHE A 93 2.58 2.33 0.25
N ILE A 94 3.86 2.58 0.49
CA ILE A 94 4.47 2.47 1.81
C ILE A 94 4.53 3.88 2.39
N LEU A 95 3.93 4.07 3.56
CA LEU A 95 3.89 5.34 4.25
C LEU A 95 4.65 5.28 5.57
N HIS A 96 5.24 6.41 5.95
CA HIS A 96 5.72 6.61 7.31
C HIS A 96 4.52 6.67 8.28
N PRO A 97 4.53 5.94 9.42
CA PRO A 97 3.33 5.78 10.26
C PRO A 97 2.86 7.06 10.95
N LEU A 98 3.79 7.97 11.29
CA LEU A 98 3.47 9.23 11.98
C LEU A 98 3.17 10.41 11.04
N SER A 99 4.01 10.61 10.01
CA SER A 99 3.90 11.74 9.08
C SER A 99 3.01 11.46 7.87
N TYR A 100 2.64 10.20 7.63
CA TYR A 100 1.91 9.74 6.45
C TYR A 100 2.60 10.08 5.11
N LYS A 101 3.89 10.40 5.14
CA LYS A 101 4.70 10.65 3.94
C LYS A 101 4.80 9.37 3.13
N VAL A 102 4.53 9.45 1.83
CA VAL A 102 4.76 8.35 0.88
C VAL A 102 6.27 8.13 0.75
N LEU A 103 6.74 6.97 1.20
CA LEU A 103 8.14 6.55 1.10
C LEU A 103 8.40 5.77 -0.19
N LEU A 104 7.41 5.02 -0.64
CA LEU A 104 7.46 4.25 -1.88
C LEU A 104 6.05 4.13 -2.46
N ALA A 105 5.96 4.17 -3.79
CA ALA A 105 4.77 3.80 -4.52
C ALA A 105 5.15 2.84 -5.65
N SER A 106 4.42 1.73 -5.78
CA SER A 106 4.73 0.70 -6.77
C SER A 106 3.46 0.09 -7.35
N VAL A 107 3.57 -0.49 -8.54
CA VAL A 107 2.50 -1.18 -9.23
C VAL A 107 2.94 -2.61 -9.49
N GLY A 108 2.18 -3.56 -8.96
CA GLY A 108 2.31 -4.97 -9.23
C GLY A 108 1.09 -5.53 -9.96
N THR A 109 1.14 -6.83 -10.18
CA THR A 109 -0.02 -7.63 -10.57
C THR A 109 -0.48 -8.39 -9.34
N TRP A 110 -1.76 -8.32 -8.98
CA TRP A 110 -2.30 -9.28 -8.02
C TRP A 110 -2.98 -10.40 -8.79
N ARG A 111 -2.61 -11.63 -8.42
CA ARG A 111 -3.25 -12.84 -8.91
C ARG A 111 -4.17 -13.32 -7.79
N SER A 112 -5.38 -13.69 -8.19
CA SER A 112 -6.42 -14.36 -7.41
C SER A 112 -5.88 -15.40 -6.44
#